data_AF-A0A7C6DGI8-F1
#
_entry.id   AF-A0A7C6DGI8-F1
#
_cell.length_a   1.000
_cell.length_b   1.000
_cell.length_c   1.000
_cell.angle_alpha   90.00
_cell.angle_beta   90.00
_cell.angle_gamma   90.00
#
_symmetry.space_group_name_H-M   'P 1'
#
loop_
_entity.id
_entity.type
_entity.pdbx_description
1 polymer ?
#
loop_
_entity_poly.entity_id
_entity_poly.type
_entity_poly.pdbx_seq_one_letter_code
_entity_poly.pdbx_strand_id
1 'polypeptide(L)' 'MEISTERLILRDFIETDYPFYYALETHPHIDNKSSERVMIKLNMTKEGILRQSRKLHNEWVDMLIYSYLDSNLNK' A
#
# COMPACT_ATOMS: atom_id res chain seq x y z
N MET A 1 -8.18 -15.63 13.98
CA MET A 1 -7.11 -15.79 15.00
C MET A 1 -6.50 -14.42 15.26
N GLU A 2 -6.17 -14.03 16.51
CA GLU A 2 -5.61 -12.69 16.80
C GLU A 2 -4.32 -12.78 17.63
N ILE A 3 -3.24 -12.16 17.14
CA ILE A 3 -1.94 -12.02 17.82
C ILE A 3 -1.61 -10.52 17.87
N SER A 4 -1.32 -10.00 19.06
CA SER A 4 -0.99 -8.59 19.27
C SER A 4 0.31 -8.43 20.05
N THR A 5 1.09 -7.43 19.66
CA THR A 5 2.33 -6.96 20.29
C THR A 5 2.29 -5.44 20.38
N GLU A 6 3.30 -4.81 20.98
CA GLU A 6 3.40 -3.33 21.06
C GLU A 6 3.29 -2.64 19.70
N ARG A 7 3.73 -3.30 18.61
CA ARG A 7 3.84 -2.67 17.27
C ARG A 7 3.16 -3.42 16.13
N LEU A 8 2.58 -4.59 16.41
CA LEU A 8 2.00 -5.46 15.38
C LEU A 8 0.74 -6.10 15.92
N ILE A 9 -0.35 -5.97 15.15
CA ILE A 9 -1.59 -6.71 15.34
C ILE A 9 -1.79 -7.56 14.08
N LEU A 10 -1.87 -8.87 14.26
CA LEU A 10 -2.18 -9.85 13.22
C LEU A 10 -3.54 -10.46 13.55
N ARG A 11 -4.54 -10.14 12.73
CA ARG A 11 -5.89 -10.69 12.86
C ARG A 11 -6.54 -10.87 11.49
N ASP A 12 -7.68 -11.54 11.48
CA ASP A 12 -8.48 -11.71 10.27
C ASP A 12 -8.95 -10.33 9.76
N PHE A 13 -8.91 -10.16 8.44
CA PHE A 13 -9.36 -8.94 7.77
C PHE A 13 -10.88 -8.83 7.87
N ILE A 14 -11.36 -7.68 8.32
CA ILE A 14 -12.79 -7.39 8.46
C ILE A 14 -13.16 -6.12 7.69
N GLU A 15 -14.45 -5.89 7.50
CA GLU A 15 -14.95 -4.76 6.72
C GLU A 15 -14.43 -3.39 7.18
N THR A 16 -14.16 -3.21 8.48
CA THR A 16 -13.61 -1.95 9.00
C THR A 16 -12.14 -1.71 8.62
N ASP A 17 -11.46 -2.69 8.03
CA ASP A 17 -10.09 -2.56 7.54
C ASP A 17 -10.04 -1.96 6.13
N TYR A 18 -11.16 -1.95 5.40
CA TYR A 18 -11.23 -1.40 4.05
C TYR A 18 -10.67 0.03 3.94
N PRO A 19 -10.95 0.99 4.85
CA PRO A 19 -10.36 2.33 4.75
C PRO A 19 -8.83 2.33 4.83
N PHE A 20 -8.25 1.50 5.70
CA PHE A 20 -6.80 1.34 5.82
C PHE A 20 -6.22 0.64 4.60
N TYR A 21 -6.87 -0.43 4.13
CA TYR A 21 -6.49 -1.16 2.94
C TYR A 21 -6.53 -0.29 1.70
N TYR A 22 -7.60 0.50 1.51
CA TYR A 22 -7.71 1.46 0.44
C TYR A 22 -6.64 2.56 0.58
N ALA A 23 -6.33 3.04 1.77
CA ALA A 23 -5.21 3.97 1.95
C ALA A 23 -3.85 3.35 1.57
N LEU A 24 -3.67 2.04 1.75
CA LEU A 24 -2.47 1.29 1.35
C LEU A 24 -2.43 1.00 -0.16
N GLU A 25 -3.57 0.59 -0.75
CA GLU A 25 -3.76 0.29 -2.16
C GLU A 25 -3.72 1.53 -3.04
N THR A 26 -4.21 2.67 -2.55
CA THR A 26 -4.48 3.84 -3.40
C THR A 26 -3.28 4.73 -3.61
N HIS A 27 -2.13 4.09 -3.82
CA HIS A 27 -0.93 4.62 -4.43
C HIS A 27 -0.04 5.39 -3.45
N PRO A 28 1.19 4.94 -3.19
CA PRO A 28 2.17 5.83 -2.58
C PRO A 28 2.44 6.98 -3.56
N HIS A 29 2.41 8.19 -3.01
CA HIS A 29 2.98 9.35 -3.69
C HIS A 29 4.39 9.03 -4.15
N ILE A 30 4.76 9.39 -5.38
CA ILE A 30 6.07 9.00 -5.95
C ILE A 30 7.28 9.43 -5.09
N ASP A 31 7.13 10.52 -4.33
CA ASP A 31 8.17 11.04 -3.45
C ASP A 31 8.18 10.38 -2.06
N ASN A 32 7.16 9.60 -1.71
CA ASN A 32 7.11 8.86 -0.45
C ASN A 32 7.88 7.54 -0.55
N LYS A 33 9.22 7.65 -0.53
CA LYS A 33 10.13 6.49 -0.64
C LYS A 33 10.02 5.50 0.51
N SER A 34 9.59 5.92 1.70
CA SER A 34 9.36 4.98 2.81
C SER A 34 8.17 4.07 2.53
N SER A 35 7.09 4.61 1.98
CA SER A 35 5.94 3.79 1.57
C SER A 35 6.30 2.85 0.42
N GLU A 36 7.03 3.34 -0.60
CA GLU A 36 7.50 2.51 -1.72
C GLU A 36 8.33 1.31 -1.23
N ARG A 37 9.21 1.52 -0.22
CA ARG A 37 9.99 0.43 0.41
C ARG A 37 9.13 -0.61 1.11
N VAL A 38 8.00 -0.21 1.70
CA VAL A 38 7.07 -1.17 2.34
C VAL A 38 6.43 -2.05 1.27
N MET A 39 5.97 -1.48 0.16
CA MET A 39 5.38 -2.26 -0.95
C MET A 39 6.39 -3.30 -1.48
N ILE A 40 7.64 -2.90 -1.69
CA ILE A 40 8.72 -3.80 -2.12
C ILE A 40 8.96 -4.90 -1.07
N LYS A 41 8.98 -4.56 0.22
CA LYS A 41 9.18 -5.53 1.31
C LYS A 41 8.03 -6.53 1.43
N LEU A 42 6.82 -6.12 1.07
CA LEU A 42 5.65 -6.99 0.98
C LEU A 42 5.65 -7.84 -0.32
N ASN A 43 6.74 -7.80 -1.11
CA ASN A 43 6.87 -8.55 -2.35
C ASN A 43 5.81 -8.18 -3.40
N MET A 44 5.35 -6.92 -3.37
CA MET A 44 4.44 -6.34 -4.37
C MET A 44 5.23 -5.87 -5.60
N THR A 45 4.61 -5.93 -6.78
CA THR A 45 5.22 -5.53 -8.06
C THR A 45 4.76 -4.13 -8.44
N LYS A 46 5.69 -3.28 -8.91
CA LYS A 46 5.36 -1.96 -9.45
C LYS A 46 4.86 -2.09 -10.89
N GLU A 47 3.60 -1.77 -11.13
CA GLU A 47 2.95 -1.91 -12.44
C GLU A 47 2.96 -0.61 -13.25
N GLY A 48 3.08 0.55 -12.58
CA GLY A 48 3.06 1.81 -13.29
C GLY A 48 3.05 3.07 -12.43
N ILE A 49 2.87 4.19 -13.11
CA ILE A 49 2.78 5.54 -12.53
C ILE A 49 1.56 6.24 -13.15
N LEU A 50 0.63 6.67 -12.30
CA LEU A 50 -0.47 7.54 -12.68
C LEU A 50 -0.05 8.99 -12.52
N ARG A 51 0.18 9.65 -13.65
CA ARG A 51 0.62 11.05 -13.69
C ARG A 51 -0.50 12.00 -13.28
N GLN A 52 -0.19 12.95 -12.39
CA GLN A 52 -1.10 14.02 -11.97
C GLN A 52 -2.50 13.52 -11.61
N SER A 53 -2.58 12.38 -10.93
CA SER A 53 -3.85 11.68 -10.68
C SER A 53 -4.50 12.04 -9.34
N ARG A 54 -3.77 12.74 -8.47
CA ARG A 54 -4.24 13.24 -7.17
C ARG A 54 -3.79 14.67 -6.95
N LYS A 55 -4.60 15.44 -6.21
CA LYS A 55 -4.25 16.78 -5.75
C LYS A 55 -3.92 16.75 -4.27
N LEU A 56 -2.66 16.97 -3.90
CA LEU A 56 -2.17 17.00 -2.52
C LEU A 56 -1.49 18.35 -2.27
N HIS A 57 -1.73 18.99 -1.13
CA HIS A 57 -1.14 20.30 -0.78
C HIS A 57 -1.25 21.36 -1.91
N ASN A 58 -2.36 21.35 -2.63
CA ASN A 58 -2.64 22.22 -3.78
C ASN A 58 -1.80 21.96 -5.05
N GLU A 59 -1.05 20.86 -5.10
CA GLU A 59 -0.28 20.42 -6.27
C GLU A 59 -0.84 19.12 -6.85
N TRP A 60 -0.76 18.97 -8.18
CA TRP A 60 -1.08 17.72 -8.85
C TRP A 60 0.13 16.80 -8.82
N VAL A 61 -0.07 15.59 -8.33
CA VAL A 61 1.02 14.67 -8.03
C VAL A 61 0.88 13.32 -8.71
N ASP A 62 2.03 12.69 -8.91
CA ASP A 62 2.15 11.36 -9.50
C ASP A 62 2.05 10.28 -8.42
N MET A 63 1.34 9.21 -8.77
CA MET A 63 0.94 8.16 -7.86
C MET A 63 1.42 6.81 -8.40
N LEU A 64 2.04 5.97 -7.58
CA LEU A 64 2.57 4.68 -8.01
C LEU A 64 1.51 3.57 -7.93
N ILE A 65 1.41 2.74 -8.96
CA ILE A 65 0.56 1.53 -8.94
C ILE A 65 1.42 0.34 -8.54
N TYR A 66 0.96 -0.37 -7.51
CA TYR A 66 1.51 -1.66 -7.10
C TYR A 66 0.43 -2.74 -7.14
N SER A 67 0.83 -3.96 -7.45
CA SER A 67 -0.02 -5.15 -7.45
C SER A 67 0.57 -6.22 -6.53
N TYR A 68 -0.30 -7.09 -6.02
CA TYR A 68 0.08 -8.29 -5.29
C TYR A 68 -0.78 -9.44 -5.78
N LEU A 69 -0.15 -10.54 -6.18
CA LEU A 69 -0.84 -11.75 -6.63
C LEU A 69 -0.70 -12.84 -5.57
N ASP A 70 -1.65 -13.78 -5.50
CA ASP A 70 -1.57 -14.90 -4.54
C ASP A 70 -0.29 -15.73 -4.69
N SER A 71 0.28 -15.78 -5.90
CA SER A 71 1.56 -16.43 -6.16
C SER A 71 2.76 -15.79 -5.43
N ASN A 72 2.60 -14.55 -4.95
CA ASN A 72 3.62 -13.83 -4.16
C ASN A 72 3.62 -14.21 -2.67
N LEU A 73 2.58 -14.91 -2.16
CA LEU A 73 2.45 -15.30 -0.74
C LEU A 73 3.41 -16.39 -0.28
N ASN A 74 3.95 -17.18 -1.22
CA ASN A 74 4.71 -18.40 -0.94
C ASN A 74 6.22 -18.27 -1.23
N LYS A 75 6.79 -17.06 -1.12
CA LYS A 75 8.24 -16.82 -1.24
C LYS A 75 8.87 -16.39 0.07
#